data_AF-A0A497LEJ7-F1
#
_entry.id   AF-A0A497LEJ7-F1
#
_cell.length_a   1.000
_cell.length_b   1.000
_cell.length_c   1.000
_cell.angle_alpha   90.00
_cell.angle_beta   90.00
_cell.angle_gamma   90.00
#
_symmetry.space_group_name_H-M   'P 1'
#
loop_
_entity.id
_entity.type
_entity.pdbx_description
1 polymer ?
#
loop_
_entity_poly.entity_id
_entity_poly.type
_entity_poly.pdbx_seq_one_letter_code
_entity_poly.pdbx_strand_id
1 'polypeptide(L)'
;MPRIEKKWFNISWAVSVITAAVIIFLSLTKYAPLEPALHQYLNIALMVGIAAPMVLDTLDRRWRGAINRELPRFLESIAHAQLTGLPLLRAFKEAGEGVSGPLREEVRLMMAKVSWGMSFEDALRS
;
A
#
# COMPACT_ATOMS: atom_id res chain seq x y z
N MET A 1 -4.04 -6.81 6.39
CA MET A 1 -2.81 -5.96 6.29
C MET A 1 -3.25 -4.59 5.83
N PRO A 2 -2.95 -3.50 6.57
CA PRO A 2 -3.53 -2.20 6.29
C PRO A 2 -3.07 -1.63 4.93
N ARG A 3 -4.01 -1.11 4.15
CA ARG A 3 -3.76 -0.38 2.91
C ARG A 3 -2.94 0.88 3.24
N ILE A 4 -1.75 1.00 2.65
CA ILE A 4 -0.92 2.19 2.81
C ILE A 4 -1.53 3.29 1.93
N GLU A 5 -2.11 4.33 2.53
CA GLU A 5 -2.63 5.45 1.75
C GLU A 5 -1.50 6.21 1.05
N LYS A 6 -1.76 6.73 -0.16
CA LYS A 6 -0.82 7.58 -0.91
C LYS A 6 -0.29 8.77 -0.10
N LYS A 7 -1.06 9.26 0.87
CA LYS A 7 -0.65 10.32 1.81
C LYS A 7 0.57 9.90 2.63
N TRP A 8 0.58 8.67 3.17
CA TRP A 8 1.69 8.14 3.97
C TRP A 8 2.95 7.95 3.13
N PHE A 9 2.79 7.58 1.86
CA PHE A 9 3.91 7.51 0.92
C PHE A 9 4.57 8.87 0.71
N ASN A 10 3.77 9.91 0.45
CA ASN A 10 4.28 11.28 0.25
C ASN A 10 4.92 11.84 1.53
N ILE A 11 4.34 11.57 2.70
CA ILE A 11 4.92 11.97 3.99
C ILE A 11 6.25 11.27 4.22
N SER A 12 6.33 9.97 3.96
CA SER A 12 7.59 9.23 4.09
C SER A 12 8.66 9.76 3.16
N TRP A 13 8.31 10.12 1.93
CA TRP A 13 9.24 10.74 0.99
C TRP A 13 9.74 12.08 1.52
N ALA A 14 8.84 12.94 2.00
CA ALA A 14 9.19 14.24 2.57
C ALA A 14 10.12 14.09 3.79
N VAL A 15 9.79 13.20 4.74
CA VAL A 15 10.61 12.94 5.94
C VAL A 15 11.99 12.41 5.58
N SER A 16 12.07 11.51 4.59
CA SER A 16 13.35 10.90 4.19
C SER A 16 14.27 11.89 3.50
N VAL A 17 13.71 12.73 2.62
CA VAL A 17 14.44 13.82 1.95
C VAL A 17 14.92 14.84 2.96
N ILE A 18 14.07 15.25 3.91
CA ILE A 18 14.46 16.21 4.97
C ILE A 18 15.58 15.63 5.81
N THR A 19 15.47 14.36 6.22
CA THR A 19 16.50 13.70 7.04
C THR A 19 17.83 13.60 6.29
N ALA A 20 17.81 13.22 5.01
CA ALA A 20 19.01 13.18 4.18
C ALA A 20 19.62 14.58 4.00
N ALA A 21 18.80 15.60 3.76
CA ALA A 21 19.25 16.99 3.60
C ALA A 21 19.92 17.53 4.89
N VAL A 22 19.36 17.22 6.07
CA VAL A 22 19.96 17.60 7.36
C VAL A 22 21.33 16.95 7.55
N ILE A 23 21.48 15.66 7.22
CA ILE A 23 22.77 14.95 7.33
C ILE A 23 23.81 15.59 6.40
N ILE A 24 23.42 15.90 5.15
CA ILE A 24 24.31 16.55 4.17
C ILE A 24 24.74 17.94 4.65
N PHE A 25 23.79 18.73 5.15
CA PHE A 25 24.05 20.08 5.66
C PHE A 25 24.99 20.08 6.88
N LEU A 26 24.78 19.16 7.83
CA LEU A 26 25.67 18.98 8.98
C LEU A 26 27.06 18.48 8.57
N SER A 27 27.14 17.63 7.54
CA SER A 27 28.42 17.13 7.03
C SER A 27 29.26 18.25 6.40
N LEU A 28 28.65 19.10 5.56
CA LEU A 28 29.30 20.22 4.89
C LEU A 28 29.80 21.32 5.84
N THR A 29 29.15 21.49 6.98
CA THR A 29 29.54 22.51 7.98
C THR A 29 30.66 22.05 8.90
N LYS A 30 30.86 20.73 9.06
CA LYS A 30 31.84 20.17 10.01
C LYS A 30 33.11 19.62 9.35
N TYR A 31 33.05 19.14 8.11
CA TYR A 31 34.16 18.45 7.45
C TYR A 31 34.63 19.21 6.23
N ALA A 32 35.94 19.25 6.01
CA ALA A 32 36.51 19.84 4.80
C ALA A 32 36.21 18.94 3.57
N PRO A 33 36.13 19.51 2.35
CA PRO A 33 35.76 18.77 1.13
C PRO A 33 36.64 17.55 0.80
N LEU A 34 37.87 17.52 1.34
CA LEU A 34 38.90 16.52 1.07
C LEU A 34 39.04 15.48 2.18
N GLU A 35 38.26 15.58 3.25
CA GLU A 35 38.29 14.60 4.34
C GLU A 35 37.48 13.34 4.00
N PRO A 36 38.04 12.13 4.20
CA PRO A 36 37.35 10.86 3.95
C PRO A 36 36.01 10.75 4.69
N ALA A 37 35.89 11.42 5.84
CA ALA A 37 34.68 11.44 6.66
C ALA A 37 33.47 12.01 5.91
N LEU A 38 33.65 13.07 5.10
CA LEU A 38 32.55 13.70 4.36
C LEU A 38 31.90 12.72 3.38
N HIS A 39 32.73 11.96 2.65
CA HIS A 39 32.26 10.95 1.70
C HIS A 39 31.47 9.84 2.41
N GLN A 40 31.91 9.42 3.60
CA GLN A 40 31.21 8.41 4.39
C GLN A 40 29.83 8.90 4.86
N TYR A 41 29.72 10.12 5.38
CA TYR A 41 28.44 10.69 5.79
C TYR A 41 27.50 10.95 4.60
N LEU A 42 28.04 11.33 3.44
CA LEU A 42 27.26 11.48 2.21
C LEU A 42 26.64 10.15 1.76
N ASN A 43 27.41 9.07 1.79
CA ASN A 43 26.92 7.73 1.46
C ASN A 43 25.80 7.30 2.42
N ILE A 44 25.97 7.53 3.73
CA ILE A 44 24.95 7.21 4.72
C ILE A 44 23.67 8.03 4.49
N ALA A 45 23.80 9.34 4.20
CA ALA A 45 22.65 10.20 3.90
C ALA A 45 21.84 9.68 2.71
N LEU A 46 22.53 9.22 1.65
CA LEU A 46 21.88 8.65 0.47
C LEU A 46 21.17 7.32 0.80
N MET A 47 21.83 6.43 1.56
CA MET A 47 21.23 5.16 1.97
C MET A 47 19.97 5.38 2.82
N VAL A 48 20.03 6.28 3.80
CA VAL A 48 18.88 6.60 4.67
C VAL A 48 17.76 7.27 3.88
N GLY A 49 18.09 8.18 2.97
CA GLY A 49 17.10 8.87 2.13
C GLY A 49 16.26 7.93 1.26
N ILE A 50 16.83 6.79 0.83
CA ILE A 50 16.16 5.82 -0.05
C ILE A 50 15.55 4.66 0.75
N ALA A 51 16.13 4.28 1.89
CA ALA A 51 15.69 3.09 2.64
C ALA A 51 14.23 3.18 3.10
N ALA A 52 13.83 4.31 3.69
CA ALA A 52 12.46 4.49 4.19
C ALA A 52 11.38 4.42 3.09
N PRO A 53 11.46 5.17 1.97
CA PRO A 53 10.47 5.07 0.89
C PRO A 53 10.51 3.69 0.21
N MET A 54 11.68 3.06 0.12
CA MET A 54 11.83 1.71 -0.46
C MET A 54 11.06 0.67 0.36
N VAL A 55 11.18 0.70 1.68
CA VAL A 55 10.44 -0.24 2.55
C VAL A 55 8.93 -0.09 2.33
N LEU A 56 8.40 1.13 2.33
CA LEU A 56 6.97 1.35 2.10
C LEU A 56 6.51 0.89 0.72
N ASP A 57 7.30 1.16 -0.33
CA ASP A 57 6.98 0.71 -1.69
C ASP A 57 6.94 -0.82 -1.76
N THR A 58 7.89 -1.50 -1.10
CA THR A 58 7.89 -2.98 -1.07
C THR A 58 6.69 -3.55 -0.32
N LEU A 59 6.23 -2.91 0.74
CA LEU A 59 5.01 -3.33 1.45
C LEU A 59 3.76 -3.12 0.58
N ASP A 60 3.63 -1.97 -0.09
CA ASP A 60 2.49 -1.70 -0.98
C ASP A 60 2.46 -2.69 -2.15
N ARG A 61 3.62 -2.98 -2.76
CA ARG A 61 3.74 -4.00 -3.81
C ARG A 61 3.34 -5.38 -3.34
N ARG A 62 3.74 -5.78 -2.12
CA ARG A 62 3.34 -7.07 -1.55
C ARG A 62 1.83 -7.14 -1.30
N TRP A 63 1.23 -6.06 -0.81
CA TRP A 63 -0.21 -5.97 -0.60
C TRP A 63 -0.97 -6.07 -1.94
N ARG A 64 -0.59 -5.29 -2.95
CA ARG A 64 -1.16 -5.37 -4.31
C ARG A 64 -0.97 -6.74 -4.94
N GLY A 65 0.21 -7.34 -4.77
CA GLY A 65 0.50 -8.68 -5.26
C GLY A 65 -0.41 -9.75 -4.64
N ALA A 66 -0.68 -9.65 -3.34
CA ALA A 66 -1.61 -10.55 -2.66
C ALA A 66 -3.05 -10.39 -3.18
N ILE A 67 -3.50 -9.15 -3.45
CA ILE A 67 -4.81 -8.91 -4.07
C ILE A 67 -4.87 -9.49 -5.48
N ASN A 68 -3.91 -9.16 -6.34
CA ASN A 68 -3.89 -9.59 -7.73
C ASN A 68 -3.88 -11.12 -7.87
N ARG A 69 -3.31 -11.84 -6.91
CA ARG A 69 -3.30 -13.31 -6.90
C ARG A 69 -4.68 -13.91 -6.65
N GLU A 70 -5.46 -13.33 -5.74
CA GLU A 70 -6.78 -13.85 -5.35
C GLU A 70 -7.92 -13.29 -6.23
N LEU A 71 -7.67 -12.18 -6.95
CA LEU A 71 -8.67 -11.49 -7.76
C LEU A 71 -9.32 -12.37 -8.85
N PRO A 72 -8.59 -13.19 -9.63
CA PRO A 72 -9.21 -14.04 -10.64
C PRO A 72 -10.19 -15.04 -10.02
N ARG A 73 -9.76 -15.70 -8.93
CA ARG A 73 -10.58 -16.67 -8.19
C ARG A 73 -11.83 -16.01 -7.59
N PHE A 74 -11.70 -14.78 -7.10
CA PHE A 74 -12.83 -13.99 -6.60
C PHE A 74 -13.88 -13.76 -7.70
N LEU A 75 -13.45 -13.31 -8.88
CA LEU A 75 -14.34 -13.03 -10.01
C LEU A 75 -15.00 -14.30 -10.54
N GLU A 76 -14.25 -15.40 -10.63
CA GLU A 76 -14.77 -16.71 -11.00
C GLU A 76 -15.86 -17.19 -10.02
N SER A 77 -15.64 -17.00 -8.72
CA SER A 77 -16.61 -17.36 -7.68
C SER A 77 -17.90 -16.52 -7.78
N ILE A 78 -17.78 -15.23 -8.11
CA ILE A 78 -18.96 -14.37 -8.34
C ILE A 78 -19.73 -14.83 -9.59
N ALA A 79 -19.03 -15.13 -10.68
CA ALA A 79 -19.64 -15.59 -11.91
C ALA A 79 -20.40 -16.90 -11.70
N HIS A 80 -19.78 -17.87 -11.02
CA HIS A 80 -20.45 -19.11 -10.63
C HIS A 80 -21.67 -18.88 -9.76
N ALA A 81 -21.56 -18.03 -8.73
CA ALA A 81 -22.69 -17.70 -7.88
C ALA A 81 -23.85 -17.07 -8.68
N GLN A 82 -23.58 -16.12 -9.58
CA GLN A 82 -24.61 -15.55 -10.44
C GLN A 82 -25.25 -16.57 -11.39
N LEU A 83 -24.46 -17.47 -11.99
CA LEU A 83 -24.98 -18.55 -12.84
C LEU A 83 -25.92 -19.50 -12.09
N THR A 84 -25.74 -19.66 -10.78
CA THR A 84 -26.65 -20.42 -9.91
C THR A 84 -27.90 -19.63 -9.47
N GLY A 85 -28.05 -18.39 -9.93
CA GLY A 85 -29.20 -17.53 -9.60
C GLY A 85 -29.04 -16.76 -8.29
N LEU A 86 -27.85 -16.70 -7.69
CA LEU A 86 -27.62 -15.86 -6.50
C LEU A 86 -27.68 -14.37 -6.88
N PRO A 87 -28.38 -13.53 -6.09
CA PRO A 87 -28.34 -12.09 -6.27
C PRO A 87 -26.91 -11.55 -6.17
N LEU A 88 -26.56 -10.54 -6.98
CA LEU A 88 -25.20 -9.95 -7.08
C LEU A 88 -24.56 -9.66 -5.72
N LEU A 89 -25.27 -8.99 -4.83
CA LEU A 89 -24.77 -8.67 -3.47
C LEU A 89 -24.45 -9.91 -2.64
N ARG A 90 -25.24 -10.98 -2.81
CA ARG A 90 -25.03 -12.25 -2.11
C ARG A 90 -23.88 -13.03 -2.72
N ALA A 91 -23.75 -13.01 -4.06
CA ALA A 91 -22.61 -13.57 -4.77
C ALA A 91 -21.29 -12.91 -4.34
N PHE A 92 -21.27 -11.58 -4.20
CA PHE A 92 -20.10 -10.84 -3.71
C PHE A 92 -19.74 -11.20 -2.27
N LYS A 93 -20.73 -11.32 -1.39
CA LYS A 93 -20.51 -11.72 0.01
C LYS A 93 -19.92 -13.13 0.10
N GLU A 94 -20.49 -14.08 -0.64
CA GLU A 94 -20.04 -15.48 -0.67
C GLU A 94 -18.62 -15.61 -1.23
N ALA A 95 -18.37 -14.97 -2.38
CA ALA A 95 -17.04 -14.95 -2.98
C ALA A 95 -16.00 -14.26 -2.08
N GLY A 96 -16.41 -13.23 -1.33
CA GLY A 96 -15.57 -12.50 -0.38
C GLY A 96 -15.10 -13.37 0.80
N GLU A 97 -15.95 -14.26 1.30
CA GLU A 97 -15.55 -15.23 2.34
C GLU A 97 -14.68 -16.37 1.77
N GLY A 98 -14.81 -16.67 0.47
CA GLY A 98 -14.01 -17.67 -0.23
C GLY A 98 -12.56 -17.25 -0.57
N VAL A 99 -12.26 -15.95 -0.51
CA VAL A 99 -10.90 -15.42 -0.73
C VAL A 99 -10.17 -15.10 0.57
N SER A 100 -8.84 -15.02 0.50
CA SER A 100 -7.99 -14.81 1.68
C SER A 100 -7.16 -13.53 1.60
N GLY A 101 -6.59 -13.14 2.74
CA GLY A 101 -5.66 -12.02 2.82
C GLY A 101 -6.32 -10.65 2.63
N PRO A 102 -5.61 -9.66 2.05
CA PRO A 102 -6.07 -8.28 1.99
C PRO A 102 -7.33 -8.09 1.12
N LEU A 103 -7.56 -8.94 0.11
CA LEU A 103 -8.75 -8.86 -0.72
C LEU A 103 -10.03 -9.12 0.10
N ARG A 104 -10.00 -10.08 1.03
CA ARG A 104 -11.13 -10.37 1.93
C ARG A 104 -11.48 -9.18 2.82
N GLU A 105 -10.45 -8.53 3.38
CA GLU A 105 -10.63 -7.34 4.21
C GLU A 105 -11.33 -6.22 3.42
N GLU A 106 -10.88 -5.97 2.19
CA GLU A 106 -11.44 -4.93 1.32
C GLU A 106 -12.89 -5.24 0.90
N VAL A 107 -13.19 -6.49 0.52
CA VAL A 107 -14.55 -6.91 0.15
C VAL A 107 -15.50 -6.81 1.35
N ARG A 108 -15.05 -7.20 2.55
CA ARG A 108 -15.84 -7.09 3.78
C ARG A 108 -16.13 -5.62 4.13
N LEU A 109 -15.15 -4.74 3.94
CA LEU A 109 -15.30 -3.30 4.15
C LEU A 109 -16.29 -2.69 3.15
N MET A 110 -16.20 -3.07 1.87
CA MET A 110 -17.14 -2.67 0.83
C MET A 110 -18.57 -3.11 1.19
N MET A 111 -18.77 -4.38 1.56
CA MET A 111 -20.09 -4.90 1.94
C MET A 111 -20.65 -4.22 3.19
N ALA A 112 -19.79 -3.85 4.15
CA ALA A 112 -20.19 -3.06 5.31
C ALA A 112 -20.69 -1.66 4.91
N LYS A 113 -20.00 -0.97 3.99
CA LYS A 113 -20.44 0.33 3.47
C LYS A 113 -21.79 0.24 2.77
N VAL A 114 -22.00 -0.80 1.95
CA VAL A 114 -23.29 -1.05 1.30
C VAL A 114 -24.39 -1.32 2.32
N SER A 115 -24.09 -2.07 3.39
CA SER A 115 -25.05 -2.32 4.48
C SER A 115 -25.47 -1.05 5.23
N TRP A 116 -24.66 0.01 5.16
CA TRP A 116 -24.97 1.33 5.72
C TRP A 116 -25.69 2.27 4.74
N GLY A 117 -26.16 1.74 3.60
CA GLY A 117 -26.92 2.50 2.61
C GLY A 117 -26.09 3.23 1.57
N MET A 118 -24.77 3.02 1.53
CA MET A 118 -23.93 3.48 0.41
C MET A 118 -24.31 2.73 -0.86
N SER A 119 -24.32 3.41 -2.01
CA SER A 119 -24.54 2.75 -3.28
C SER A 119 -23.43 1.71 -3.54
N PHE A 120 -23.76 0.62 -4.23
CA PHE A 120 -22.79 -0.42 -4.54
C PHE A 120 -21.61 0.14 -5.37
N GLU A 121 -21.89 1.04 -6.31
CA GLU A 121 -20.88 1.68 -7.16
C GLU A 121 -19.94 2.58 -6.35
N ASP A 122 -20.46 3.34 -5.38
CA ASP A 122 -19.63 4.17 -4.51
C ASP A 122 -18.75 3.33 -3.58
N ALA A 123 -19.30 2.23 -3.05
CA ALA A 123 -18.55 1.31 -2.21
C ALA A 123 -17.43 0.61 -2.99
N LEU A 124 -17.65 0.29 -4.27
CA LEU A 124 -16.65 -0.33 -5.15
C LEU A 124 -15.49 0.63 -5.49
N ARG A 125 -15.75 1.95 -5.51
CA ARG A 125 -14.76 2.98 -5.86
C ARG A 125 -13.88 3.41 -4.68
N SER A 126 -14.26 3.08 -3.45
CA SER A 126 -13.62 3.55 -2.21
C SER A 126 -12.52 2.61 -1.69
#